data_AF-A0A7Y2MG42-F1
#
_entry.id   AF-A0A7Y2MG42-F1
#
_cell.length_a   1.000
_cell.length_b   1.000
_cell.length_c   1.000
_cell.angle_alpha   90.00
_cell.angle_beta   90.00
_cell.angle_gamma   90.00
#
_symmetry.space_group_name_H-M   'P 1'
#
loop_
_entity.id
_entity.type
_entity.pdbx_description
1 polymer ?
#
loop_
_entity_poly.entity_id
_entity_poly.type
_entity_poly.pdbx_seq_one_letter_code
_entity_poly.pdbx_strand_id
1 'polypeptide(L)'
;MRDRFRDLEGPLAIRKKDVVLMATVSSFEGLAHPTRSELRQFAELFMPLFQASSDEARRQAVAALSQCKTIPSAVALFIGSQPIAIAAPFLTASQAVDDDTLIVIARSQGAAHARAIVSRDSLSPKVIDALVALRHAEP
;
A
#
# COMPACT_ATOMS: atom_id res chain seq x y z
N MET A 1 -18.61 4.69 39.60
CA MET A 1 -18.74 5.75 38.57
C MET A 1 -17.37 6.18 38.05
N ARG A 2 -16.60 5.28 37.41
CA ARG A 2 -15.21 5.56 36.94
C ARG A 2 -14.79 4.87 35.62
N ASP A 3 -15.72 4.54 34.73
CA ASP A 3 -15.39 3.80 33.48
C ASP A 3 -15.77 4.49 32.16
N ARG A 4 -16.26 5.74 32.16
CA ARG A 4 -16.67 6.43 30.92
C ARG A 4 -15.57 7.23 30.21
N PHE A 5 -14.39 7.40 30.79
CA PHE A 5 -13.30 8.18 30.19
C PHE A 5 -12.34 7.34 29.33
N ARG A 6 -12.27 6.03 29.57
CA ARG A 6 -11.36 5.14 28.85
C ARG A 6 -11.84 4.82 27.42
N ASP A 7 -13.15 4.88 27.20
CA ASP A 7 -13.79 4.60 25.91
C ASP A 7 -13.61 5.75 24.88
N LEU A 8 -13.27 6.96 25.34
CA LEU A 8 -13.06 8.12 24.47
C LEU A 8 -11.61 8.24 23.97
N GLU A 9 -10.64 7.67 24.68
CA GLU A 9 -9.24 7.72 24.25
C GLU A 9 -8.98 6.85 23.02
N GLY A 10 -9.65 5.70 22.89
CA GLY A 10 -9.51 4.80 21.74
C GLY A 10 -9.87 5.48 20.41
N PRO A 11 -11.09 6.05 20.26
CA PRO A 11 -11.52 6.75 19.05
C PRO A 11 -10.68 8.00 18.76
N LEU A 12 -10.31 8.78 19.78
CA LEU A 12 -9.50 9.99 19.60
C LEU A 12 -8.05 9.66 19.22
N ALA A 13 -7.47 8.61 19.80
CA ALA A 13 -6.12 8.16 19.45
C ALA A 13 -6.06 7.57 18.04
N ILE A 14 -7.08 6.82 17.61
CA ILE A 14 -7.20 6.32 16.23
C ILE A 14 -7.30 7.50 15.25
N ARG A 15 -8.18 8.48 15.51
CA ARG A 15 -8.27 9.69 14.69
C ARG A 15 -6.96 10.46 14.63
N LYS A 16 -6.22 10.56 15.75
CA LYS A 16 -4.90 11.20 15.76
C LYS A 16 -3.90 10.46 14.87
N LYS A 17 -3.89 9.13 14.91
CA LYS A 17 -3.01 8.30 14.05
C LYS A 17 -3.37 8.45 12.57
N ASP A 18 -4.67 8.46 12.25
CA ASP A 18 -5.16 8.67 10.89
C ASP A 18 -4.70 10.03 10.34
N VAL A 19 -4.79 11.09 11.15
CA VAL A 19 -4.28 12.42 10.77
C VAL A 19 -2.76 12.39 10.55
N VAL A 20 -2.01 11.70 11.42
CA VAL A 20 -0.54 11.59 11.28
C VAL A 20 -0.17 10.78 10.03
N LEU A 21 -0.89 9.69 9.74
CA LEU A 21 -0.69 8.90 8.51
C LEU A 21 -0.91 9.77 7.28
N MET A 22 -2.05 10.49 7.23
CA MET A 22 -2.38 11.35 6.09
C MET A 22 -1.37 12.50 5.94
N ALA A 23 -0.96 13.13 7.04
CA ALA A 23 0.09 14.15 7.00
C ALA A 23 1.42 13.60 6.47
N THR A 24 1.78 12.37 6.84
CA THR A 24 3.01 11.71 6.37
C THR A 24 2.94 11.43 4.86
N VAL A 25 1.79 10.94 4.37
CA VAL A 25 1.57 10.70 2.93
C VAL A 25 1.57 12.00 2.14
N SER A 26 0.84 13.03 2.58
CA SER A 26 0.81 14.32 1.89
C SER A 26 2.18 15.02 1.91
N SER A 27 2.94 14.86 3.00
CA SER A 27 4.33 15.35 3.04
C SER A 27 5.22 14.63 2.03
N PHE A 28 4.99 13.34 1.78
CA PHE A 28 5.74 12.55 0.80
C PHE A 28 5.33 12.89 -0.64
N GLU A 29 4.04 13.07 -0.92
CA GLU A 29 3.53 13.49 -2.24
C GLU A 29 4.11 14.82 -2.70
N GLY A 30 4.40 15.73 -1.77
CA GLY A 30 5.06 17.01 -2.06
C GLY A 30 6.54 16.90 -2.43
N LEU A 31 7.19 15.76 -2.20
CA LEU A 31 8.59 15.55 -2.55
C LEU A 31 8.71 15.21 -4.03
N ALA A 32 9.13 16.17 -4.85
CA ALA A 32 9.31 15.98 -6.28
C ALA A 32 10.35 14.89 -6.61
N HIS A 33 11.44 14.79 -5.83
CA HIS A 33 12.54 13.83 -6.01
C HIS A 33 13.08 13.35 -4.66
N PRO A 34 12.40 12.41 -3.98
CA PRO A 34 12.85 11.92 -2.69
C PRO A 34 14.18 11.16 -2.83
N THR A 35 15.13 11.48 -1.97
CA THR A 35 16.40 10.78 -1.83
C THR A 35 16.20 9.38 -1.25
N ARG A 36 17.20 8.50 -1.43
CA ARG A 36 17.15 7.14 -0.84
C ARG A 36 16.96 7.16 0.68
N SER A 37 17.50 8.17 1.37
CA SER A 37 17.33 8.32 2.82
C SER A 37 15.88 8.67 3.18
N GLU A 38 15.27 9.62 2.46
CA GLU A 38 13.88 10.02 2.67
C GLU A 38 12.91 8.87 2.38
N LEU A 39 13.15 8.12 1.30
CA LEU A 39 12.37 6.92 0.97
C LEU A 39 12.41 5.89 2.11
N ARG A 40 13.59 5.66 2.69
CA ARG A 40 13.76 4.73 3.81
C ARG A 40 13.08 5.24 5.08
N GLN A 41 13.28 6.50 5.44
CA GLN A 41 12.65 7.12 6.62
C GLN A 41 11.13 7.11 6.51
N PHE A 42 10.61 7.45 5.33
CA PHE A 42 9.19 7.33 5.03
C PHE A 42 8.70 5.89 5.24
N ALA A 43 9.39 4.89 4.71
CA ALA A 43 9.02 3.49 4.89
C ALA A 43 8.99 3.07 6.37
N GLU A 44 10.01 3.46 7.13
CA GLU A 44 10.14 3.15 8.57
C GLU A 44 9.03 3.81 9.41
N LEU A 45 8.58 5.02 9.04
CA LEU A 45 7.49 5.72 9.72
C LEU A 45 6.10 5.27 9.24
N PHE A 46 5.95 5.01 7.94
CA PHE A 46 4.67 4.70 7.30
C PHE A 46 4.11 3.37 7.79
N MET A 47 4.91 2.31 7.84
CA MET A 47 4.45 0.97 8.22
C MET A 47 3.76 0.92 9.59
N PRO A 48 4.36 1.41 10.70
CA PRO A 48 3.71 1.38 12.01
C PRO A 48 2.51 2.32 12.09
N LEU A 49 2.54 3.48 11.43
CA LEU A 49 1.40 4.41 11.39
C LEU A 49 0.22 3.77 10.66
N PHE A 50 0.48 3.15 9.51
CA PHE A 50 -0.52 2.46 8.70
C PHE A 50 -1.20 1.35 9.51
N GLN A 51 -0.43 0.50 10.17
CA GLN A 51 -0.98 -0.57 11.03
C GLN A 51 -1.76 -0.05 12.22
N ALA A 52 -1.42 1.13 12.74
CA ALA A 52 -2.10 1.71 13.89
C ALA A 52 -3.36 2.52 13.50
N SER A 53 -3.54 2.80 12.21
CA SER A 53 -4.65 3.57 11.64
C SER A 53 -5.87 2.73 11.27
N SER A 54 -7.00 3.41 11.08
CA SER A 54 -8.26 2.82 10.62
C SER A 54 -8.18 2.36 9.16
N ASP A 55 -9.01 1.40 8.77
CA ASP A 55 -9.05 0.91 7.39
C ASP A 55 -9.46 1.99 6.37
N GLU A 56 -10.27 2.97 6.79
CA GLU A 56 -10.63 4.11 5.95
C GLU A 56 -9.42 4.99 5.66
N ALA A 57 -8.65 5.35 6.69
CA ALA A 57 -7.43 6.13 6.54
C ALA A 57 -6.36 5.38 5.72
N ARG A 58 -6.25 4.06 5.92
CA ARG A 58 -5.38 3.21 5.10
C ARG A 58 -5.75 3.27 3.63
N ARG A 59 -7.04 3.13 3.28
CA ARG A 59 -7.50 3.21 1.88
C ARG A 59 -7.19 4.57 1.26
N GLN A 60 -7.40 5.65 2.00
CA GLN A 60 -7.07 7.01 1.53
C GLN A 60 -5.57 7.18 1.31
N ALA A 61 -4.74 6.75 2.27
CA ALA A 61 -3.29 6.77 2.15
C ALA A 61 -2.80 5.97 0.95
N VAL A 62 -3.34 4.77 0.73
CA VAL A 62 -3.00 3.92 -0.42
C VAL A 62 -3.43 4.55 -1.74
N ALA A 63 -4.59 5.20 -1.80
CA ALA A 63 -5.07 5.88 -3.00
C ALA A 63 -4.21 7.11 -3.35
N ALA A 64 -3.76 7.88 -2.36
CA ALA A 64 -2.81 8.97 -2.55
C ALA A 64 -1.46 8.45 -3.05
N LEU A 65 -0.92 7.43 -2.39
CA LEU A 65 0.33 6.79 -2.81
C LEU A 65 0.25 6.18 -4.21
N SER A 66 -0.91 5.73 -4.68
CA SER A 66 -1.01 5.17 -6.04
C SER A 66 -0.72 6.20 -7.13
N GLN A 67 -0.89 7.51 -6.85
CA GLN A 67 -0.58 8.59 -7.78
C GLN A 67 0.90 9.02 -7.75
N CYS A 68 1.67 8.59 -6.75
CA CYS A 68 3.09 8.90 -6.65
C CYS A 68 3.87 8.20 -7.77
N LYS A 69 4.84 8.92 -8.36
CA LYS A 69 5.73 8.37 -9.41
C LYS A 69 6.85 7.49 -8.85
N THR A 70 7.26 7.73 -7.61
CA THR A 70 8.36 7.05 -6.95
C THR A 70 7.93 6.64 -5.56
N ILE A 71 8.03 5.35 -5.24
CA ILE A 71 7.67 4.79 -3.93
C ILE A 71 8.75 3.78 -3.56
N PRO A 72 9.13 3.68 -2.26
CA PRO A 72 10.07 2.64 -1.85
C PRO A 72 9.48 1.24 -2.13
N SER A 73 10.25 0.35 -2.76
CA SER A 73 9.77 -1.01 -3.09
C SER A 73 9.31 -1.78 -1.84
N ALA A 74 9.91 -1.52 -0.67
CA ALA A 74 9.47 -2.08 0.62
C ALA A 74 8.03 -1.64 1.00
N VAL A 75 7.67 -0.37 0.74
CA VAL A 75 6.31 0.15 0.98
C VAL A 75 5.35 -0.41 -0.05
N ALA A 76 5.75 -0.46 -1.33
CA ALA A 76 4.93 -1.02 -2.39
C ALA A 76 4.59 -2.50 -2.13
N LEU A 77 5.58 -3.30 -1.72
CA LEU A 77 5.38 -4.70 -1.33
C LEU A 77 4.48 -4.82 -0.09
N PHE A 78 4.67 -3.95 0.90
CA PHE A 78 3.86 -3.95 2.11
C PHE A 78 2.39 -3.63 1.84
N ILE A 79 2.12 -2.58 1.06
CA ILE A 79 0.76 -2.19 0.62
C ILE A 79 0.15 -3.28 -0.25
N GLY A 80 0.91 -3.81 -1.20
CA GLY A 80 0.49 -4.91 -2.06
C GLY A 80 0.18 -6.19 -1.29
N SER A 81 0.77 -6.39 -0.11
CA SER A 81 0.50 -7.53 0.76
C SER A 81 -0.68 -7.31 1.72
N GLN A 82 -1.33 -6.15 1.69
CA GLN A 82 -2.54 -5.91 2.46
C GLN A 82 -3.75 -6.66 1.85
N PRO A 83 -4.85 -6.81 2.60
CA PRO A 83 -6.09 -7.34 2.05
C PRO A 83 -6.48 -6.64 0.76
N ILE A 84 -7.02 -7.40 -0.21
CA ILE A 84 -7.31 -6.88 -1.55
C ILE A 84 -8.24 -5.66 -1.53
N ALA A 85 -9.12 -5.54 -0.53
CA ALA A 85 -9.98 -4.37 -0.33
C ALA A 85 -9.21 -3.04 -0.13
N ILE A 86 -7.95 -3.11 0.30
CA ILE A 86 -7.06 -1.96 0.48
C ILE A 86 -6.03 -1.91 -0.66
N ALA A 87 -5.44 -3.06 -1.02
CA ALA A 87 -4.37 -3.13 -2.01
C ALA A 87 -4.85 -2.91 -3.46
N ALA A 88 -6.10 -3.28 -3.79
CA ALA A 88 -6.62 -3.21 -5.16
C ALA A 88 -6.41 -1.86 -5.87
N PRO A 89 -6.83 -0.69 -5.33
CA PRO A 89 -6.65 0.59 -5.99
C PRO A 89 -5.18 0.96 -6.26
N PHE A 90 -4.25 0.45 -5.44
CA PHE A 90 -2.82 0.66 -5.64
C PHE A 90 -2.25 -0.26 -6.70
N LEU A 91 -2.61 -1.54 -6.65
CA LEU A 91 -2.15 -2.51 -7.64
C LEU A 91 -2.68 -2.20 -9.05
N THR A 92 -3.88 -1.62 -9.18
CA THR A 92 -4.46 -1.27 -10.48
C THR A 92 -3.91 0.05 -11.03
N ALA A 93 -3.75 1.08 -10.19
CA ALA A 93 -3.42 2.44 -10.67
C ALA A 93 -1.93 2.81 -10.57
N SER A 94 -1.17 2.24 -9.61
CA SER A 94 0.17 2.75 -9.28
C SER A 94 1.22 2.37 -10.31
N GLN A 95 1.85 3.34 -10.96
CA GLN A 95 2.96 3.10 -11.90
C GLN A 95 4.33 2.99 -11.20
N ALA A 96 4.41 3.28 -9.91
CA ALA A 96 5.67 3.27 -9.14
C ALA A 96 6.09 1.88 -8.64
N VAL A 97 5.28 0.84 -8.89
CA VAL A 97 5.56 -0.52 -8.44
C VAL A 97 6.38 -1.25 -9.50
N ASP A 98 7.57 -1.69 -9.13
CA ASP A 98 8.45 -2.47 -10.01
C ASP A 98 7.83 -3.82 -10.39
N ASP A 99 8.13 -4.28 -11.61
CA ASP A 99 7.68 -5.58 -12.12
C ASP A 99 7.99 -6.74 -11.17
N ASP A 100 9.19 -6.78 -10.61
CA ASP A 100 9.59 -7.83 -9.66
C ASP A 100 8.72 -7.81 -8.40
N THR A 101 8.33 -6.62 -7.93
CA THR A 101 7.43 -6.47 -6.78
C THR A 101 6.02 -6.96 -7.13
N LEU A 102 5.50 -6.61 -8.30
CA LEU A 102 4.20 -7.11 -8.78
C LEU A 102 4.18 -8.64 -8.87
N ILE A 103 5.23 -9.24 -9.41
CA ILE A 103 5.38 -10.70 -9.52
C ILE A 103 5.40 -11.35 -8.13
N VAL A 104 6.17 -10.79 -7.19
CA VAL A 104 6.23 -11.30 -5.81
C VAL A 104 4.85 -11.24 -5.14
N ILE A 105 4.13 -10.12 -5.28
CA ILE A 105 2.78 -9.95 -4.72
C ILE A 105 1.82 -10.98 -5.33
N ALA A 106 1.79 -11.10 -6.66
CA ALA A 106 0.91 -12.04 -7.34
C ALA A 106 1.15 -13.49 -6.88
N ARG A 107 2.42 -13.88 -6.74
CA ARG A 107 2.81 -15.22 -6.29
C ARG A 107 2.50 -15.48 -4.82
N SER A 108 2.59 -14.46 -3.98
CA SER A 108 2.48 -14.62 -2.52
C SER A 108 1.05 -14.47 -2.00
N GLN A 109 0.23 -13.62 -2.64
CA GLN A 109 -1.11 -13.27 -2.17
C GLN A 109 -2.24 -14.02 -2.89
N GLY A 110 -1.95 -14.61 -4.06
CA GLY A 110 -2.88 -15.45 -4.81
C GLY A 110 -3.74 -14.70 -5.84
N ALA A 111 -4.79 -15.39 -6.32
CA ALA A 111 -5.54 -15.00 -7.51
C ALA A 111 -6.28 -13.65 -7.43
N ALA A 112 -6.66 -13.20 -6.23
CA ALA A 112 -7.33 -11.90 -6.06
C ALA A 112 -6.40 -10.73 -6.40
N HIS A 113 -5.17 -10.77 -5.89
CA HIS A 113 -4.13 -9.78 -6.17
C HIS A 113 -3.62 -9.89 -7.59
N ALA A 114 -3.42 -11.12 -8.09
CA ALA A 114 -3.06 -11.35 -9.50
C ALA A 114 -4.06 -10.68 -10.44
N ARG A 115 -5.37 -10.83 -10.20
CA ARG A 115 -6.41 -10.16 -11.00
C ARG A 115 -6.32 -8.64 -10.96
N ALA A 116 -6.08 -8.04 -9.79
CA ALA A 116 -5.89 -6.59 -9.70
C ALA A 116 -4.68 -6.10 -10.50
N ILE A 117 -3.59 -6.89 -10.53
CA ILE A 117 -2.41 -6.58 -11.32
C ILE A 117 -2.70 -6.73 -12.82
N VAL A 118 -3.46 -7.76 -13.24
CA VAL A 118 -3.87 -7.93 -14.66
C VAL A 118 -4.70 -6.75 -15.17
N SER A 119 -5.49 -6.12 -14.31
CA SER A 119 -6.33 -4.96 -14.68
C SER A 119 -5.55 -3.66 -14.93
N ARG A 120 -4.21 -3.67 -14.83
CA ARG A 120 -3.36 -2.51 -15.11
C ARG A 120 -3.31 -2.23 -16.61
N ASP A 121 -3.39 -0.96 -17.00
CA ASP A 121 -3.25 -0.54 -18.40
C ASP A 121 -1.84 -0.77 -18.96
N SER A 122 -0.82 -0.82 -18.09
CA SER A 122 0.57 -1.06 -18.45
C SER A 122 1.15 -2.23 -17.65
N LEU A 123 1.47 -3.31 -18.36
CA LEU A 123 2.11 -4.51 -17.86
C LEU A 123 3.28 -4.89 -18.75
N SER A 124 4.42 -5.21 -18.16
CA SER A 124 5.53 -5.75 -18.93
C SER A 124 5.28 -7.23 -19.27
N PRO A 125 5.85 -7.74 -20.38
CA PRO A 125 5.77 -9.15 -20.74
C PRO A 125 6.20 -10.08 -19.61
N LYS A 126 7.20 -9.68 -18.82
CA LYS A 126 7.71 -10.45 -17.67
C LYS A 126 6.63 -10.66 -16.59
N VAL A 127 5.84 -9.63 -16.29
CA VAL A 127 4.75 -9.72 -15.31
C VAL A 127 3.61 -10.58 -15.87
N ILE A 128 3.28 -10.42 -17.15
CA ILE A 128 2.25 -11.23 -17.83
C ILE A 128 2.63 -12.71 -17.80
N ASP A 129 3.86 -13.06 -18.20
CA ASP A 129 4.35 -14.44 -18.18
C ASP A 129 4.27 -15.06 -16.78
N ALA A 130 4.63 -14.29 -15.75
CA ALA A 130 4.53 -14.74 -14.36
C ALA A 130 3.06 -14.97 -13.91
N LEU A 131 2.13 -14.10 -14.31
CA LEU A 131 0.70 -14.22 -14.00
C LEU A 131 0.06 -15.41 -14.74
N VAL A 132 0.45 -15.64 -16.00
CA VAL A 132 0.02 -16.81 -16.79
C VAL A 132 0.54 -18.09 -16.14
N ALA A 133 1.82 -18.15 -15.80
CA ALA A 133 2.42 -19.30 -15.13
C ALA A 133 1.72 -19.63 -13.80
N LEU A 134 1.31 -18.61 -13.03
CA LEU A 134 0.54 -18.80 -11.80
C LEU A 134 -0.84 -19.43 -12.06
N ARG A 135 -1.55 -18.97 -13.09
CA ARG A 135 -2.87 -19.50 -13.45
C ARG A 135 -2.83 -20.98 -13.86
N HIS A 136 -1.73 -21.41 -14.46
CA HIS A 136 -1.52 -22.82 -14.85
C HIS A 136 -1.04 -23.72 -13.71
N ALA A 137 -0.60 -23.14 -12.58
CA ALA A 137 -0.13 -23.88 -11.41
C ALA A 137 -1.24 -24.17 -10.38
N GLU A 138 -2.42 -23.55 -10.51
CA GLU A 138 -3.61 -23.88 -9.73
C GLU A 138 -4.29 -25.13 -10.34
N PRO A 139 -4.33 -26.29 -9.63
CA PRO A 139 -4.93 -27.53 -10.13
C PRO A 139 -6.47 -27.51 -10.13
#